data_AF-A0A660Y3I9-F1
#
_entry.id   AF-A0A660Y3I9-F1
#
_cell.length_a   1.000
_cell.length_b   1.000
_cell.length_c   1.000
_cell.angle_alpha   90.00
_cell.angle_beta   90.00
_cell.angle_gamma   90.00
#
_symmetry.space_group_name_H-M   'P 1'
#
loop_
_entity.id
_entity.type
_entity.pdbx_description
1 polymer ?
#
loop_
_entity_poly.entity_id
_entity_poly.type
_entity_poly.pdbx_seq_one_letter_code
_entity_poly.pdbx_strand_id
1 'polypeptide(L)'
;MVVENRRGRKITGRLRLDLGAWECSGASEFDLVGIDRDSRFSTTISLKPPFVPSAAEAKLSLDTGLTTEEFKDSLIALGDGDREVTVEGKGGVFVVENGFLTVRIAPGFCASIFAIERDGVNYLLTSYPESGEFMWMNPWFGGVHPFLNWSGDTRLSKEKFVAEAIKRTGVRGIEWSGVKLSCELEHKDHRWLKFEVEYLTMGGSNIVAVVSRWTNSTTAPMRLSSGVAAWLRPGGSLEHVVLHYEQDKVHRYLRRGDYAAEFNSGRWAAVENPEEGDVVAVIAADQNAHISAEDTGRNGAHLFVNVRKSLGSEETKESLTWLVLTDSVERARIYRALQEVWQLP
;
A
#
# COMPACT_ATOMS: atom_id res chain seq x y z
N MET A 1 -8.20 -22.01 5.62
CA MET A 1 -6.98 -22.27 6.41
C MET A 1 -6.38 -23.60 5.97
N VAL A 2 -5.06 -23.66 5.80
CA VAL A 2 -4.34 -24.89 5.44
C VAL A 2 -3.19 -25.08 6.43
N VAL A 3 -3.00 -26.31 6.93
CA VAL A 3 -1.87 -26.67 7.78
C VAL A 3 -1.03 -27.71 7.03
N GLU A 4 0.25 -27.38 6.84
CA GLU A 4 1.21 -28.23 6.14
C GLU A 4 2.35 -28.60 7.08
N ASN A 5 2.74 -29.87 7.06
CA ASN A 5 3.91 -30.35 7.77
C ASN A 5 5.01 -30.73 6.76
N ARG A 6 6.09 -29.95 6.73
CA ARG A 6 7.22 -30.19 5.82
C ARG A 6 8.21 -31.25 6.35
N ARG A 7 7.98 -31.79 7.55
CA ARG A 7 8.78 -32.89 8.11
C ARG A 7 8.25 -34.22 7.57
N GLY A 8 9.13 -35.21 7.43
CA GLY A 8 8.73 -36.57 7.02
C GLY A 8 8.02 -37.40 8.10
N ARG A 9 7.75 -36.83 9.28
CA ARG A 9 7.05 -37.51 10.38
C ARG A 9 5.65 -36.94 10.52
N LYS A 10 4.66 -37.82 10.67
CA LYS A 10 3.26 -37.46 10.92
C LYS A 10 3.10 -36.68 12.22
N ILE A 11 2.29 -35.63 12.17
CA ILE A 11 1.90 -34.83 13.33
C ILE A 11 0.43 -35.06 13.61
N THR A 12 0.13 -35.35 14.88
CA THR A 12 -1.22 -35.37 15.43
C THR A 12 -1.24 -34.42 16.61
N GLY A 13 -2.31 -33.63 16.73
CA GLY A 13 -2.40 -32.62 17.78
C GLY A 13 -3.67 -31.81 17.67
N ARG A 14 -3.83 -30.82 18.54
CA ARG A 14 -4.95 -29.89 18.52
C ARG A 14 -4.46 -28.50 18.15
N LEU A 15 -5.03 -27.94 17.10
CA LEU A 15 -4.82 -26.56 16.70
C LEU A 15 -5.89 -25.68 17.34
N ARG A 16 -5.46 -24.59 18.00
CA ARG A 16 -6.34 -23.54 18.53
C ARG A 16 -6.07 -22.22 17.83
N LEU A 17 -7.13 -21.48 17.54
CA LEU A 17 -7.08 -20.14 16.98
C LEU A 17 -7.48 -19.12 18.05
N ASP A 18 -6.57 -18.22 18.41
CA ASP A 18 -6.86 -16.98 19.13
C ASP A 18 -6.90 -15.84 18.12
N LEU A 19 -8.11 -15.34 17.87
CA LEU A 19 -8.42 -14.32 16.87
C LEU A 19 -8.68 -12.95 17.53
N GLY A 20 -8.44 -12.83 18.84
CA GLY A 20 -8.76 -11.63 19.60
C GLY A 20 -10.25 -11.27 19.52
N ALA A 21 -10.54 -10.04 19.08
CA ALA A 21 -11.90 -9.52 18.94
C ALA A 21 -12.63 -9.95 17.66
N TRP A 22 -11.98 -10.73 16.79
CA TRP A 22 -12.62 -11.24 15.57
C TRP A 22 -13.49 -12.46 15.88
N GLU A 23 -14.71 -12.46 15.38
CA GLU A 23 -15.62 -13.58 15.54
C GLU A 23 -15.33 -14.63 14.46
N CYS A 24 -15.27 -15.90 14.86
CA CYS A 24 -15.21 -17.02 13.94
C CYS A 24 -16.54 -17.76 13.98
N SER A 25 -17.27 -17.77 12.87
CA SER A 25 -18.46 -18.61 12.75
C SER A 25 -18.00 -20.05 12.47
N GLY A 26 -18.08 -20.92 13.48
CA GLY A 26 -17.66 -22.30 13.41
C GLY A 26 -16.71 -22.68 14.55
N ALA A 27 -15.92 -23.74 14.35
CA ALA A 27 -14.93 -24.17 15.31
C ALA A 27 -13.69 -23.24 15.28
N SER A 28 -13.16 -22.90 16.44
CA SER A 28 -11.84 -22.27 16.63
C SER A 28 -10.78 -23.28 17.11
N GLU A 29 -11.17 -24.54 17.31
CA GLU A 29 -10.28 -25.65 17.63
C GLU A 29 -10.45 -26.77 16.62
N PHE A 30 -9.34 -27.37 16.18
CA PHE A 30 -9.32 -28.44 15.20
C PHE A 30 -8.39 -29.55 15.64
N ASP A 31 -8.87 -30.79 15.64
CA ASP A 31 -8.01 -31.96 15.82
C ASP A 31 -7.33 -32.29 14.48
N LEU A 32 -6.00 -32.23 14.48
CA LEU A 32 -5.14 -32.61 13.37
C LEU A 32 -4.71 -34.06 13.55
N VAL A 33 -4.92 -34.90 12.53
CA VAL A 33 -4.60 -36.33 12.60
C VAL A 33 -3.67 -36.71 11.46
N GLY A 34 -2.45 -37.12 11.81
CA GLY A 34 -1.52 -37.74 10.87
C GLY A 34 -1.02 -36.82 9.74
N ILE A 35 -0.91 -35.52 9.98
CA ILE A 35 -0.51 -34.52 8.99
C ILE A 35 0.97 -34.68 8.65
N ASP A 36 1.31 -34.81 7.37
CA ASP A 36 2.66 -34.92 6.83
C ASP A 36 2.78 -34.16 5.49
N ARG A 37 3.87 -34.38 4.75
CA ARG A 37 4.12 -33.71 3.48
C ARG A 37 3.06 -34.04 2.42
N ASP A 38 2.53 -35.26 2.46
CA ASP A 38 1.62 -35.78 1.45
C ASP A 38 0.15 -35.72 1.93
N SER A 39 -0.08 -35.48 3.23
CA SER A 39 -1.38 -35.38 3.89
C SER A 39 -1.52 -34.05 4.64
N ARG A 40 -2.19 -33.06 4.01
CA ARG A 40 -2.45 -31.73 4.61
C ARG A 40 -3.83 -31.64 5.24
N PHE A 41 -3.98 -30.80 6.26
CA PHE A 41 -5.29 -30.40 6.79
C PHE A 41 -5.77 -29.12 6.08
N SER A 42 -7.03 -29.10 5.68
CA SER A 42 -7.66 -27.92 5.07
C SER A 42 -9.08 -27.78 5.59
N THR A 43 -9.44 -26.56 5.98
CA THR A 43 -10.80 -26.22 6.38
C THR A 43 -11.12 -24.78 6.01
N THR A 44 -12.41 -24.49 5.84
CA THR A 44 -12.91 -23.13 5.65
C THR A 44 -13.37 -22.59 6.99
N ILE A 45 -12.90 -21.40 7.33
CA ILE A 45 -13.38 -20.63 8.47
C ILE A 45 -13.95 -19.32 7.93
N SER A 46 -15.04 -18.87 8.53
CA SER A 46 -15.68 -17.61 8.21
C SER A 46 -15.43 -16.66 9.38
N LEU A 47 -14.82 -15.52 9.07
CA LEU A 47 -14.38 -14.54 10.05
C LEU A 47 -15.18 -13.25 9.89
N LYS A 48 -15.56 -12.65 11.00
CA LYS A 48 -16.20 -11.35 11.05
C LYS A 48 -15.37 -10.39 11.91
N PRO A 49 -14.93 -9.25 11.35
CA PRO A 49 -14.17 -8.27 12.11
C PRO A 49 -15.07 -7.52 13.09
N PRO A 50 -14.52 -6.99 14.20
CA PRO A 50 -15.29 -6.22 15.19
C PRO A 50 -15.80 -4.88 14.62
N PHE A 51 -15.07 -4.29 13.68
CA PHE A 51 -15.41 -3.07 12.94
C PHE A 51 -14.67 -3.11 11.60
N VAL A 52 -15.03 -2.22 10.68
CA VAL A 52 -14.42 -2.13 9.35
C VAL A 52 -14.03 -0.67 9.11
N PRO A 53 -12.80 -0.38 8.64
CA PRO A 53 -11.70 -1.32 8.38
C PRO A 53 -11.04 -1.81 9.68
N SER A 54 -10.39 -2.98 9.66
CA SER A 54 -9.76 -3.56 10.86
C SER A 54 -8.55 -4.42 10.54
N ALA A 55 -7.58 -4.46 11.45
CA ALA A 55 -6.39 -5.30 11.36
C ALA A 55 -6.05 -5.88 12.74
N ALA A 56 -5.78 -7.18 12.80
CA ALA A 56 -5.39 -7.89 14.03
C ALA A 56 -4.36 -8.99 13.75
N GLU A 57 -3.56 -9.33 14.77
CA GLU A 57 -2.72 -10.53 14.75
C GLU A 57 -3.56 -11.73 15.19
N ALA A 58 -3.63 -12.77 14.37
CA ALA A 58 -4.12 -14.08 14.77
C ALA A 58 -2.98 -14.88 15.38
N LYS A 59 -3.22 -15.51 16.53
CA LYS A 59 -2.30 -16.46 17.13
C LYS A 59 -2.85 -17.87 16.96
N LEU A 60 -2.00 -18.77 16.48
CA LEU A 60 -2.34 -20.17 16.31
C LEU A 60 -1.44 -21.00 17.22
N SER A 61 -2.03 -21.89 18.02
CA SER A 61 -1.28 -22.76 18.92
C SER A 61 -1.55 -24.22 18.53
N LEU A 62 -0.49 -24.95 18.17
CA LEU A 62 -0.56 -26.37 17.88
C LEU A 62 0.01 -27.17 19.05
N ASP A 63 -0.85 -27.86 19.77
CA ASP A 63 -0.48 -28.77 20.85
C ASP A 63 -0.42 -30.22 20.35
N THR A 64 0.76 -30.83 20.38
CA THR A 64 0.98 -32.24 19.97
C THR A 64 0.99 -33.21 21.16
N GLY A 65 0.73 -32.73 22.37
CA GLY A 65 0.88 -33.45 23.64
C GLY A 65 2.32 -33.51 24.15
N LEU A 66 3.33 -33.41 23.26
CA LEU A 66 4.75 -33.30 23.63
C LEU A 66 5.25 -31.86 23.66
N THR A 67 4.78 -31.06 22.71
CA THR A 67 5.16 -29.65 22.56
C THR A 67 3.97 -28.83 22.08
N THR A 68 3.96 -27.56 22.49
CA THR A 68 3.10 -26.52 21.93
C THR A 68 3.94 -25.61 21.02
N GLU A 69 3.58 -25.53 19.74
CA GLU A 69 4.18 -24.58 18.79
C GLU A 69 3.22 -23.41 18.57
N GLU A 70 3.73 -22.18 18.57
CA GLU A 70 2.95 -20.97 18.32
C GLU A 70 3.28 -20.35 16.96
N PHE A 71 2.24 -19.92 16.25
CA PHE A 71 2.31 -19.23 14.97
C PHE A 71 1.53 -17.93 15.04
N LYS A 72 1.92 -16.97 14.20
CA LYS A 72 1.25 -15.67 14.07
C LYS A 72 0.88 -15.44 12.62
N ASP A 73 -0.31 -14.89 12.39
CA ASP A 73 -0.78 -14.50 11.06
C ASP A 73 -1.51 -13.14 11.15
N SER A 74 -1.76 -12.52 9.99
CA SER A 74 -2.41 -11.20 9.89
C SER A 74 -3.85 -11.34 9.41
N LEU A 75 -4.79 -10.84 10.19
CA LEU A 75 -6.18 -10.65 9.79
C LEU A 75 -6.38 -9.21 9.35
N ILE A 76 -6.88 -9.00 8.13
CA ILE A 76 -7.13 -7.67 7.58
C ILE A 76 -8.50 -7.64 6.94
N ALA A 77 -9.37 -6.75 7.44
CA ALA A 77 -10.61 -6.34 6.83
C ALA A 77 -10.37 -5.00 6.13
N LEU A 78 -10.31 -5.04 4.80
CA LEU A 78 -9.91 -3.89 3.97
C LEU A 78 -10.99 -2.80 3.92
N GLY A 79 -12.25 -3.17 4.06
CA GLY A 79 -13.39 -2.29 3.84
C GLY A 79 -14.69 -3.10 3.83
N ASP A 80 -15.78 -2.41 3.58
CA ASP A 80 -17.13 -2.94 3.40
C ASP A 80 -17.45 -2.91 1.90
N GLY A 81 -17.41 -4.09 1.27
CA GLY A 81 -17.63 -4.22 -0.18
C GLY A 81 -19.05 -3.85 -0.63
N ASP A 82 -20.01 -3.81 0.29
CA ASP A 82 -21.39 -3.42 -0.02
C ASP A 82 -21.59 -1.89 0.06
N ARG A 83 -20.62 -1.17 0.63
CA ARG A 83 -20.67 0.30 0.73
C ARG A 83 -20.26 0.93 -0.60
N GLU A 84 -21.08 1.85 -1.08
CA GLU A 84 -20.82 2.56 -2.33
C GLU A 84 -19.57 3.46 -2.26
N VAL A 85 -18.86 3.54 -3.39
CA VAL A 85 -17.79 4.51 -3.62
C VAL A 85 -18.23 5.46 -4.73
N THR A 86 -18.27 6.76 -4.44
CA THR A 86 -18.59 7.79 -5.43
C THR A 86 -17.31 8.28 -6.12
N VAL A 87 -17.39 8.57 -7.41
CA VAL A 87 -16.29 9.15 -8.19
C VAL A 87 -16.86 10.28 -9.05
N GLU A 88 -16.49 11.52 -8.74
CA GLU A 88 -16.98 12.71 -9.43
C GLU A 88 -15.82 13.52 -10.01
N GLY A 89 -15.92 13.89 -11.29
CA GLY A 89 -14.93 14.74 -11.97
C GLY A 89 -15.49 16.14 -12.24
N LYS A 90 -14.87 17.19 -11.70
CA LYS A 90 -15.25 18.59 -11.96
C LYS A 90 -14.04 19.52 -11.87
N GLY A 91 -13.92 20.44 -12.84
CA GLY A 91 -12.91 21.51 -12.79
C GLY A 91 -11.46 21.02 -12.82
N GLY A 92 -11.19 19.89 -13.49
CA GLY A 92 -9.84 19.31 -13.56
C GLY A 92 -9.42 18.53 -12.31
N VAL A 93 -10.36 18.26 -11.40
CA VAL A 93 -10.16 17.45 -10.20
C VAL A 93 -11.18 16.31 -10.19
N PHE A 94 -10.73 15.14 -9.74
CA PHE A 94 -11.60 14.02 -9.38
C PHE A 94 -11.66 13.89 -7.87
N VAL A 95 -12.86 13.66 -7.34
CA VAL A 95 -13.12 13.37 -5.94
C VAL A 95 -13.64 11.94 -5.84
N VAL A 96 -12.99 11.14 -5.00
CA VAL A 96 -13.39 9.76 -4.68
C VAL A 96 -13.76 9.69 -3.21
N GLU A 97 -15.00 9.34 -2.89
CA GLU A 97 -15.45 9.18 -1.51
C GLU A 97 -15.89 7.72 -1.29
N ASN A 98 -15.32 7.06 -0.29
CA ASN A 98 -15.68 5.68 0.05
C ASN A 98 -16.43 5.58 1.40
N GLY A 99 -16.78 6.72 1.99
CA GLY A 99 -17.43 6.81 3.30
C GLY A 99 -16.50 6.64 4.52
N PHE A 100 -15.19 6.48 4.30
CA PHE A 100 -14.14 6.55 5.33
C PHE A 100 -13.08 7.62 4.97
N LEU A 101 -12.68 7.67 3.69
CA LEU A 101 -11.75 8.63 3.11
C LEU A 101 -12.44 9.48 2.04
N THR A 102 -11.94 10.71 1.89
CA THR A 102 -12.11 11.52 0.67
C THR A 102 -10.76 11.68 -0.02
N VAL A 103 -10.65 11.22 -1.27
CA VAL A 103 -9.40 11.25 -2.05
C VAL A 103 -9.58 12.22 -3.21
N ARG A 104 -8.66 13.19 -3.36
CA ARG A 104 -8.70 14.17 -4.45
C ARG A 104 -7.50 14.06 -5.37
N ILE A 105 -7.78 13.98 -6.65
CA ILE A 105 -6.83 13.64 -7.70
C ILE A 105 -6.87 14.73 -8.78
N ALA A 106 -5.70 15.19 -9.21
CA ALA A 106 -5.58 16.23 -10.22
C ALA A 106 -4.68 15.75 -11.38
N PRO A 107 -5.25 15.40 -12.56
CA PRO A 107 -4.48 14.95 -13.72
C PRO A 107 -3.45 15.98 -14.17
N GLY A 108 -3.80 17.27 -14.12
CA GLY A 108 -2.91 18.38 -14.46
C GLY A 108 -1.83 18.69 -13.43
N PHE A 109 -1.76 17.93 -12.33
CA PHE A 109 -0.85 18.16 -11.22
C PHE A 109 0.06 16.93 -11.03
N CYS A 110 0.80 16.57 -12.10
CA CYS A 110 1.64 15.36 -12.18
C CYS A 110 0.86 14.06 -11.87
N ALA A 111 -0.41 13.99 -12.31
CA ALA A 111 -1.31 12.90 -11.98
C ALA A 111 -1.38 12.59 -10.46
N SER A 112 -1.27 13.60 -9.59
CA SER A 112 -1.14 13.38 -8.14
C SER A 112 -2.49 13.23 -7.43
N ILE A 113 -2.51 12.38 -6.39
CA ILE A 113 -3.42 12.55 -5.27
C ILE A 113 -2.89 13.70 -4.41
N PHE A 114 -3.52 14.87 -4.47
CA PHE A 114 -3.08 16.01 -3.64
C PHE A 114 -3.71 16.03 -2.25
N ALA A 115 -4.80 15.29 -2.04
CA ALA A 115 -5.40 15.14 -0.71
C ALA A 115 -5.95 13.73 -0.47
N ILE A 116 -5.63 13.19 0.71
CA ILE A 116 -6.37 12.08 1.33
C ILE A 116 -6.86 12.62 2.67
N GLU A 117 -8.17 12.73 2.81
CA GLU A 117 -8.80 13.35 3.97
C GLU A 117 -9.60 12.33 4.79
N ARG A 118 -9.52 12.47 6.11
CA ARG A 118 -10.39 11.84 7.11
C ARG A 118 -10.74 12.91 8.13
N ASP A 119 -12.03 13.04 8.45
CA ASP A 119 -12.54 14.01 9.44
C ASP A 119 -12.07 15.46 9.20
N GLY A 120 -11.96 15.85 7.92
CA GLY A 120 -11.52 17.19 7.50
C GLY A 120 -10.01 17.44 7.57
N VAL A 121 -9.21 16.45 7.94
CA VAL A 121 -7.75 16.53 8.03
C VAL A 121 -7.11 15.88 6.81
N ASN A 122 -6.26 16.63 6.08
CA ASN A 122 -5.49 16.09 4.96
C ASN A 122 -4.16 15.48 5.43
N TYR A 123 -3.97 14.20 5.12
CA TYR A 123 -2.81 13.38 5.50
C TYR A 123 -1.61 13.53 4.57
N LEU A 124 -1.73 14.37 3.54
CA LEU A 124 -0.68 14.62 2.55
C LEU A 124 -0.13 16.04 2.65
N LEU A 125 1.18 16.16 2.36
CA LEU A 125 1.86 17.43 2.16
C LEU A 125 1.86 17.75 0.66
N THR A 126 1.30 18.89 0.25
CA THR A 126 1.15 19.26 -1.17
C THR A 126 1.27 20.77 -1.40
N SER A 127 1.68 21.15 -2.61
CA SER A 127 1.69 22.52 -3.12
C SER A 127 0.44 22.89 -3.94
N TYR A 128 -0.48 21.94 -4.17
CA TYR A 128 -1.68 22.14 -4.99
C TYR A 128 -2.40 23.47 -4.65
N PRO A 129 -2.83 24.28 -5.64
CA PRO A 129 -3.03 23.92 -7.05
C PRO A 129 -1.83 24.08 -7.99
N GLU A 130 -0.75 24.73 -7.57
CA GLU A 130 0.40 25.03 -8.43
C GLU A 130 1.65 24.32 -7.93
N SER A 131 2.52 23.87 -8.84
CA SER A 131 3.79 23.29 -8.42
C SER A 131 4.62 24.36 -7.69
N GLY A 132 5.27 23.96 -6.60
CA GLY A 132 6.12 24.84 -5.79
C GLY A 132 7.56 24.37 -5.76
N GLU A 133 8.29 24.87 -4.77
CA GLU A 133 9.65 24.46 -4.44
C GLU A 133 9.63 23.65 -3.14
N PHE A 134 10.41 22.58 -3.08
CA PHE A 134 10.65 21.84 -1.85
C PHE A 134 12.12 21.46 -1.79
N MET A 135 12.84 22.05 -0.85
CA MET A 135 14.30 21.92 -0.75
C MET A 135 14.97 22.22 -2.10
N TRP A 136 15.56 21.22 -2.74
CA TRP A 136 16.25 21.33 -4.04
C TRP A 136 15.39 20.83 -5.21
N MET A 137 14.14 20.43 -4.98
CA MET A 137 13.20 20.01 -6.03
C MET A 137 12.36 21.19 -6.52
N ASN A 138 12.39 21.41 -7.82
CA ASN A 138 11.52 22.34 -8.53
C ASN A 138 11.32 21.83 -9.98
N PRO A 139 10.09 21.56 -10.44
CA PRO A 139 8.83 21.68 -9.70
C PRO A 139 8.63 20.58 -8.65
N TRP A 140 7.99 20.93 -7.53
CA TRP A 140 7.49 20.00 -6.52
C TRP A 140 5.97 20.07 -6.41
N PHE A 141 5.31 18.91 -6.48
CA PHE A 141 3.85 18.77 -6.44
C PHE A 141 3.35 18.32 -5.05
N GLY A 142 4.17 17.55 -4.33
CA GLY A 142 3.71 16.85 -3.14
C GLY A 142 2.59 15.85 -3.43
N GLY A 143 1.86 15.44 -2.40
CA GLY A 143 0.81 14.43 -2.51
C GLY A 143 1.35 13.02 -2.77
N VAL A 144 0.57 12.21 -3.49
CA VAL A 144 0.99 10.89 -3.96
C VAL A 144 1.00 10.87 -5.47
N HIS A 145 2.16 10.74 -6.08
CA HIS A 145 2.30 10.81 -7.54
C HIS A 145 3.32 9.82 -8.09
N PRO A 146 3.15 9.37 -9.35
CA PRO A 146 4.16 8.56 -10.01
C PRO A 146 5.42 9.39 -10.31
N PHE A 147 6.55 8.71 -10.45
CA PHE A 147 7.78 9.29 -11.00
C PHE A 147 8.50 8.30 -11.92
N LEU A 148 9.38 8.81 -12.77
CA LEU A 148 10.36 8.03 -13.53
C LEU A 148 11.75 8.26 -12.94
N ASN A 149 12.62 7.25 -12.97
CA ASN A 149 13.98 7.25 -12.43
C ASN A 149 14.11 7.48 -10.92
N TRP A 150 13.67 8.63 -10.40
CA TRP A 150 13.75 9.04 -9.00
C TRP A 150 12.66 10.08 -8.69
N SER A 151 12.39 10.32 -7.40
CA SER A 151 11.21 11.07 -6.94
C SER A 151 11.13 12.54 -7.37
N GLY A 152 12.26 13.20 -7.65
CA GLY A 152 12.30 14.57 -8.18
C GLY A 152 12.51 14.65 -9.69
N ASP A 153 12.35 13.55 -10.44
CA ASP A 153 12.37 13.60 -11.91
C ASP A 153 11.17 14.37 -12.45
N THR A 154 11.45 15.43 -13.22
CA THR A 154 10.44 16.37 -13.73
C THR A 154 9.89 15.97 -15.11
N ARG A 155 10.11 14.74 -15.58
CA ARG A 155 9.66 14.35 -16.93
C ARG A 155 8.16 14.14 -16.98
N LEU A 156 7.60 13.36 -16.05
CA LEU A 156 6.15 13.13 -15.99
C LEU A 156 5.36 14.42 -15.75
N SER A 157 5.93 15.40 -15.06
CA SER A 157 5.27 16.69 -14.81
C SER A 157 5.08 17.53 -16.07
N LYS A 158 5.73 17.19 -17.19
CA LYS A 158 5.58 17.85 -18.48
C LYS A 158 4.61 17.12 -19.41
N GLU A 159 4.22 15.90 -19.05
CA GLU A 159 3.33 15.06 -19.85
C GLU A 159 1.87 15.40 -19.53
N LYS A 160 0.99 15.18 -20.51
CA LYS A 160 -0.45 15.39 -20.35
C LYS A 160 -1.12 14.07 -19.98
N PHE A 161 -1.74 14.03 -18.81
CA PHE A 161 -2.52 12.89 -18.36
C PHE A 161 -3.98 13.04 -18.76
N VAL A 162 -4.54 11.99 -19.36
CA VAL A 162 -5.98 11.80 -19.52
C VAL A 162 -6.48 11.01 -18.33
N ALA A 163 -7.61 11.41 -17.75
CA ALA A 163 -8.19 10.74 -16.60
C ALA A 163 -9.62 10.31 -16.84
N GLU A 164 -9.98 9.15 -16.30
CA GLU A 164 -11.31 8.58 -16.34
C GLU A 164 -11.65 7.90 -15.01
N ALA A 165 -12.93 7.98 -14.63
CA ALA A 165 -13.44 7.19 -13.51
C ALA A 165 -13.52 5.72 -13.92
N ILE A 166 -13.05 4.82 -13.06
CA ILE A 166 -13.00 3.39 -13.35
C ILE A 166 -13.48 2.55 -12.17
N LYS A 167 -13.85 1.31 -12.50
CA LYS A 167 -14.09 0.21 -11.57
C LYS A 167 -13.23 -0.98 -11.96
N ARG A 168 -12.66 -1.68 -10.99
CA ARG A 168 -11.83 -2.87 -11.17
C ARG A 168 -12.23 -3.94 -10.16
N THR A 169 -12.63 -5.10 -10.64
CA THR A 169 -12.95 -6.24 -9.78
C THR A 169 -11.66 -6.99 -9.42
N GLY A 170 -11.41 -7.16 -8.13
CA GLY A 170 -10.31 -7.94 -7.60
C GLY A 170 -10.52 -9.45 -7.69
N VAL A 171 -9.51 -10.23 -7.34
CA VAL A 171 -9.49 -11.69 -7.55
C VAL A 171 -10.48 -12.47 -6.68
N ARG A 172 -11.01 -11.86 -5.63
CA ARG A 172 -12.07 -12.40 -4.76
C ARG A 172 -13.43 -11.75 -5.05
N GLY A 173 -13.56 -11.03 -6.17
CA GLY A 173 -14.83 -10.43 -6.59
C GLY A 173 -15.16 -9.10 -5.94
N ILE A 174 -14.25 -8.52 -5.15
CA ILE A 174 -14.45 -7.21 -4.51
C ILE A 174 -14.27 -6.12 -5.56
N GLU A 175 -15.21 -5.17 -5.63
CA GLU A 175 -15.12 -4.03 -6.53
C GLU A 175 -14.26 -2.92 -5.92
N TRP A 176 -13.29 -2.43 -6.70
CA TRP A 176 -12.49 -1.27 -6.40
C TRP A 176 -12.87 -0.15 -7.36
N SER A 177 -13.10 1.06 -6.85
CA SER A 177 -13.49 2.22 -7.64
C SER A 177 -12.49 3.36 -7.46
N GLY A 178 -12.34 4.19 -8.49
CA GLY A 178 -11.49 5.37 -8.42
C GLY A 178 -11.17 5.93 -9.79
N VAL A 179 -9.92 6.36 -10.00
CA VAL A 179 -9.52 7.09 -11.21
C VAL A 179 -8.31 6.44 -11.84
N LYS A 180 -8.37 6.24 -13.16
CA LYS A 180 -7.23 5.88 -13.99
C LYS A 180 -6.72 7.13 -14.67
N LEU A 181 -5.40 7.32 -14.63
CA LEU A 181 -4.70 8.35 -15.38
C LEU A 181 -3.73 7.69 -16.34
N SER A 182 -3.71 8.13 -17.58
CA SER A 182 -2.85 7.57 -18.63
C SER A 182 -2.15 8.67 -19.41
N CYS A 183 -0.91 8.40 -19.82
CA CYS A 183 -0.18 9.22 -20.77
C CYS A 183 0.67 8.36 -21.70
N GLU A 184 0.79 8.82 -22.94
CA GLU A 184 1.84 8.38 -23.86
C GLU A 184 2.94 9.43 -23.80
N LEU A 185 4.16 9.02 -23.46
CA LEU A 185 5.20 9.99 -23.15
C LEU A 185 5.74 10.63 -24.43
N GLU A 186 5.77 11.96 -24.48
CA GLU A 186 6.31 12.71 -25.62
C GLU A 186 7.81 12.99 -25.48
N HIS A 187 8.36 12.90 -24.25
CA HIS A 187 9.78 13.12 -24.00
C HIS A 187 10.66 12.12 -24.77
N LYS A 188 11.64 12.62 -25.55
CA LYS A 188 12.47 11.81 -26.48
C LYS A 188 13.05 10.52 -25.89
N ASP A 189 13.48 10.55 -24.62
CA ASP A 189 14.10 9.40 -23.94
C ASP A 189 13.07 8.32 -23.52
N HIS A 190 11.78 8.63 -23.53
CA HIS A 190 10.71 7.77 -23.04
C HIS A 190 9.53 7.60 -24.00
N ARG A 191 9.64 8.03 -25.26
CA ARG A 191 8.57 7.83 -26.29
C ARG A 191 8.19 6.38 -26.54
N TRP A 192 9.04 5.46 -26.11
CA TRP A 192 8.79 4.04 -26.14
C TRP A 192 7.79 3.58 -25.07
N LEU A 193 7.48 4.42 -24.08
CA LEU A 193 6.69 4.06 -22.90
C LEU A 193 5.28 4.67 -22.96
N LYS A 194 4.28 3.82 -22.77
CA LYS A 194 2.96 4.24 -22.29
C LYS A 194 2.90 3.99 -20.79
N PHE A 195 2.42 4.97 -20.04
CA PHE A 195 2.32 4.91 -18.59
C PHE A 195 0.87 5.10 -18.14
N GLU A 196 0.44 4.28 -17.18
CA GLU A 196 -0.87 4.42 -16.54
C GLU A 196 -0.70 4.29 -15.02
N VAL A 197 -1.48 5.06 -14.27
CA VAL A 197 -1.62 4.94 -12.82
C VAL A 197 -3.10 4.90 -12.45
N GLU A 198 -3.49 3.92 -11.64
CA GLU A 198 -4.85 3.81 -11.09
C GLU A 198 -4.78 4.10 -9.59
N TYR A 199 -5.65 5.01 -9.13
CA TYR A 199 -5.88 5.26 -7.72
C TYR A 199 -7.25 4.71 -7.34
N LEU A 200 -7.24 3.64 -6.56
CA LEU A 200 -8.42 2.82 -6.31
C LEU A 200 -8.65 2.65 -4.81
N THR A 201 -9.91 2.60 -4.42
CA THR A 201 -10.33 2.25 -3.07
C THR A 201 -11.60 1.41 -3.12
N MET A 202 -12.02 0.86 -1.98
CA MET A 202 -13.29 0.16 -1.82
C MET A 202 -14.10 0.81 -0.70
N GLY A 203 -15.40 0.50 -0.64
CA GLY A 203 -16.31 1.03 0.37
C GLY A 203 -15.76 0.87 1.80
N GLY A 204 -15.88 1.92 2.60
CA GLY A 204 -15.45 1.94 4.01
C GLY A 204 -13.97 1.66 4.25
N SER A 205 -13.10 1.76 3.24
CA SER A 205 -11.68 1.40 3.37
C SER A 205 -10.82 2.54 3.88
N ASN A 206 -9.81 2.21 4.68
CA ASN A 206 -8.69 3.10 5.01
C ASN A 206 -7.51 2.99 4.04
N ILE A 207 -7.72 2.37 2.88
CA ILE A 207 -6.66 2.06 1.91
C ILE A 207 -6.92 2.76 0.58
N VAL A 208 -5.83 3.27 0.00
CA VAL A 208 -5.74 3.61 -1.41
C VAL A 208 -4.74 2.69 -2.08
N ALA A 209 -5.20 1.91 -3.05
CA ALA A 209 -4.36 1.12 -3.94
C ALA A 209 -3.86 2.00 -5.09
N VAL A 210 -2.55 2.00 -5.30
CA VAL A 210 -1.88 2.65 -6.42
C VAL A 210 -1.36 1.57 -7.35
N VAL A 211 -2.00 1.41 -8.50
CA VAL A 211 -1.55 0.48 -9.54
C VAL A 211 -0.81 1.26 -10.61
N SER A 212 0.49 1.04 -10.73
CA SER A 212 1.31 1.61 -11.81
C SER A 212 1.48 0.57 -12.92
N ARG A 213 1.23 0.96 -14.17
CA ARG A 213 1.34 0.12 -15.37
C ARG A 213 2.29 0.76 -16.38
N TRP A 214 3.23 -0.04 -16.87
CA TRP A 214 4.20 0.36 -17.89
C TRP A 214 4.07 -0.55 -19.09
N THR A 215 3.86 0.03 -20.27
CA THR A 215 3.79 -0.70 -21.53
C THR A 215 4.93 -0.24 -22.43
N ASN A 216 5.81 -1.17 -22.79
CA ASN A 216 6.81 -0.94 -23.82
C ASN A 216 6.11 -0.99 -25.19
N SER A 217 6.20 0.08 -25.98
CA SER A 217 5.58 0.19 -27.30
C SER A 217 6.55 -0.14 -28.44
N THR A 218 7.72 -0.71 -28.11
CA THR A 218 8.76 -1.04 -29.08
C THR A 218 8.96 -2.55 -29.17
N THR A 219 9.65 -2.95 -30.25
CA THR A 219 10.01 -4.35 -30.50
C THR A 219 11.30 -4.79 -29.80
N ALA A 220 11.95 -3.90 -29.06
CA ALA A 220 13.19 -4.16 -28.33
C ALA A 220 12.92 -4.18 -26.82
N PRO A 221 13.66 -4.99 -26.04
CA PRO A 221 13.53 -4.96 -24.59
C PRO A 221 14.05 -3.63 -24.02
N MET A 222 13.30 -3.08 -23.05
CA MET A 222 13.59 -1.80 -22.40
C MET A 222 13.74 -1.99 -20.88
N ARG A 223 14.52 -1.12 -20.26
CA ARG A 223 14.65 -1.05 -18.79
C ARG A 223 14.20 0.32 -18.31
N LEU A 224 13.52 0.34 -17.17
CA LEU A 224 13.12 1.59 -16.52
C LEU A 224 13.29 1.48 -15.00
N SER A 225 13.57 2.62 -14.38
CA SER A 225 13.33 2.84 -12.96
C SER A 225 12.14 3.78 -12.85
N SER A 226 11.25 3.54 -11.89
CA SER A 226 10.03 4.32 -11.67
C SER A 226 9.57 4.08 -10.24
N GLY A 227 8.48 4.72 -9.84
CA GLY A 227 8.01 4.60 -8.48
C GLY A 227 6.79 5.45 -8.19
N VAL A 228 6.47 5.49 -6.91
CA VAL A 228 5.41 6.32 -6.33
C VAL A 228 6.03 7.12 -5.21
N ALA A 229 5.93 8.44 -5.29
CA ALA A 229 6.26 9.34 -4.19
C ALA A 229 5.05 9.51 -3.29
N ALA A 230 5.25 9.50 -1.97
CA ALA A 230 4.23 9.80 -0.98
C ALA A 230 4.76 10.87 -0.01
N TRP A 231 4.28 12.09 -0.19
CA TRP A 231 4.60 13.25 0.64
C TRP A 231 3.59 13.34 1.77
N LEU A 232 4.02 12.92 2.96
CA LEU A 232 3.13 12.62 4.07
C LEU A 232 3.07 13.75 5.10
N ARG A 233 1.89 13.88 5.70
CA ARG A 233 1.59 14.76 6.82
C ARG A 233 0.51 14.13 7.72
N PRO A 234 0.80 13.01 8.40
CA PRO A 234 -0.20 12.30 9.21
C PRO A 234 -0.81 13.22 10.28
N GLY A 235 -2.13 13.20 10.41
CA GLY A 235 -2.84 14.11 11.33
C GLY A 235 -2.72 15.59 10.97
N GLY A 236 -2.31 15.92 9.74
CA GLY A 236 -2.19 17.31 9.29
C GLY A 236 -0.97 18.06 9.85
N SER A 237 -0.07 17.38 10.58
CA SER A 237 1.14 17.95 11.15
C SER A 237 2.42 17.35 10.56
N LEU A 238 3.47 18.19 10.46
CA LEU A 238 4.85 17.76 10.18
C LEU A 238 5.70 17.72 11.46
N GLU A 239 5.11 18.16 12.58
CA GLU A 239 5.78 18.23 13.88
C GLU A 239 5.74 16.87 14.56
N HIS A 240 6.80 16.56 15.31
CA HIS A 240 6.92 15.37 16.13
C HIS A 240 6.71 14.01 15.42
N VAL A 241 6.73 14.00 14.08
CA VAL A 241 6.56 12.78 13.30
C VAL A 241 7.67 11.77 13.58
N VAL A 242 7.31 10.49 13.53
CA VAL A 242 8.20 9.35 13.71
C VAL A 242 8.21 8.54 12.42
N LEU A 243 9.40 8.37 11.83
CA LEU A 243 9.61 7.55 10.66
C LEU A 243 9.87 6.11 11.09
N HIS A 244 9.07 5.16 10.59
CA HIS A 244 9.23 3.73 10.81
C HIS A 244 9.66 3.04 9.52
N TYR A 245 10.67 2.18 9.63
CA TYR A 245 11.23 1.48 8.47
C TYR A 245 11.76 0.10 8.89
N GLU A 246 12.12 -0.72 7.91
CA GLU A 246 12.71 -2.04 8.11
C GLU A 246 14.11 -2.08 7.52
N GLN A 247 15.09 -2.40 8.35
CA GLN A 247 16.48 -2.61 7.92
C GLN A 247 16.93 -3.98 8.41
N ASP A 248 17.47 -4.80 7.51
CA ASP A 248 17.88 -6.18 7.81
C ASP A 248 16.77 -7.04 8.44
N LYS A 249 15.52 -6.83 8.00
CA LYS A 249 14.29 -7.46 8.54
C LYS A 249 13.97 -7.09 9.99
N VAL A 250 14.60 -6.05 10.52
CA VAL A 250 14.36 -5.52 11.86
C VAL A 250 13.63 -4.18 11.73
N HIS A 251 12.55 -4.04 12.50
CA HIS A 251 11.84 -2.76 12.62
C HIS A 251 12.74 -1.73 13.31
N ARG A 252 12.83 -0.55 12.69
CA ARG A 252 13.55 0.61 13.20
C ARG A 252 12.61 1.80 13.20
N TYR A 253 12.94 2.79 14.02
CA TYR A 253 12.26 4.07 14.00
C TYR A 253 13.25 5.21 14.21
N LEU A 254 12.92 6.36 13.63
CA LEU A 254 13.63 7.61 13.81
C LEU A 254 12.61 8.67 14.22
N ARG A 255 12.83 9.29 15.39
CA ARG A 255 12.14 10.52 15.75
C ARG A 255 12.77 11.66 14.96
N ARG A 256 11.95 12.55 14.41
CA ARG A 256 12.40 13.67 13.58
C ARG A 256 13.61 14.39 14.19
N GLY A 257 14.67 14.51 13.40
CA GLY A 257 15.88 15.26 13.76
C GLY A 257 15.96 16.64 13.08
N ASP A 258 17.03 17.38 13.38
CA ASP A 258 17.36 18.62 12.65
C ASP A 258 18.07 18.38 11.31
N TYR A 259 18.48 17.13 11.05
CA TYR A 259 19.24 16.75 9.86
C TYR A 259 18.44 15.79 9.01
N ALA A 260 18.60 15.93 7.68
CA ALA A 260 18.01 14.99 6.76
C ALA A 260 18.67 13.60 6.89
N ALA A 261 17.86 12.55 6.83
CA ALA A 261 18.32 11.17 6.85
C ALA A 261 17.50 10.35 5.86
N GLU A 262 18.17 9.47 5.11
CA GLU A 262 17.53 8.55 4.18
C GLU A 262 17.86 7.12 4.58
N PHE A 263 16.84 6.25 4.55
CA PHE A 263 16.98 4.83 4.82
C PHE A 263 16.35 4.02 3.70
N ASN A 264 17.05 2.98 3.25
CA ASN A 264 16.45 1.97 2.38
C ASN A 264 15.67 1.00 3.26
N SER A 265 14.35 1.12 3.23
CA SER A 265 13.45 0.15 3.82
C SER A 265 13.17 -0.97 2.82
N GLY A 266 12.77 -2.14 3.33
CA GLY A 266 12.23 -3.21 2.50
C GLY A 266 10.94 -2.80 1.76
N ARG A 267 9.90 -3.62 1.83
CA ARG A 267 8.63 -3.35 1.12
C ARG A 267 7.57 -2.66 1.98
N TRP A 268 7.97 -2.14 3.15
CA TRP A 268 7.07 -1.47 4.10
C TRP A 268 7.79 -0.33 4.81
N ALA A 269 7.11 0.80 4.98
CA ALA A 269 7.51 1.89 5.87
C ALA A 269 6.27 2.66 6.31
N ALA A 270 6.38 3.44 7.38
CA ALA A 270 5.28 4.27 7.87
C ALA A 270 5.78 5.58 8.46
N VAL A 271 4.91 6.60 8.46
CA VAL A 271 5.11 7.84 9.20
C VAL A 271 3.97 7.99 10.19
N GLU A 272 4.32 8.16 11.46
CA GLU A 272 3.40 8.32 12.59
C GLU A 272 3.44 9.77 13.08
N ASN A 273 2.28 10.34 13.38
CA ASN A 273 2.14 11.46 14.29
C ASN A 273 1.71 10.87 15.65
N PRO A 274 2.62 10.81 16.64
CA PRO A 274 2.35 10.14 17.91
C PRO A 274 1.41 10.92 18.83
N GLU A 275 1.16 12.21 18.57
CA GLU A 275 0.27 13.04 19.39
C GLU A 275 -1.20 12.66 19.17
N GLU A 276 -1.56 12.43 17.91
CA GLU A 276 -2.92 12.05 17.49
C GLU A 276 -3.06 10.54 17.22
N GLY A 277 -1.94 9.80 17.20
CA GLY A 277 -1.89 8.38 16.83
C GLY A 277 -2.03 8.12 15.33
N ASP A 278 -2.11 9.17 14.51
CA ASP A 278 -2.29 9.06 13.06
C ASP A 278 -1.05 8.45 12.38
N VAL A 279 -1.26 7.39 11.60
CA VAL A 279 -0.18 6.73 10.85
C VAL A 279 -0.56 6.61 9.39
N VAL A 280 0.38 6.95 8.51
CA VAL A 280 0.31 6.59 7.09
C VAL A 280 1.40 5.57 6.78
N ALA A 281 1.01 4.37 6.38
CA ALA A 281 1.91 3.32 5.94
C ALA A 281 1.89 3.16 4.42
N VAL A 282 3.06 2.89 3.84
CA VAL A 282 3.22 2.55 2.44
C VAL A 282 3.75 1.12 2.34
N ILE A 283 3.06 0.27 1.58
CA ILE A 283 3.43 -1.13 1.36
C ILE A 283 3.56 -1.39 -0.14
N ALA A 284 4.73 -1.88 -0.57
CA ALA A 284 4.95 -2.28 -1.96
C ALA A 284 4.74 -3.79 -2.13
N ALA A 285 3.81 -4.19 -3.00
CA ALA A 285 3.57 -5.61 -3.25
C ALA A 285 4.58 -6.22 -4.24
N ASP A 286 5.21 -5.39 -5.07
CA ASP A 286 6.22 -5.85 -6.02
C ASP A 286 7.49 -6.33 -5.30
N GLN A 287 7.91 -7.56 -5.60
CA GLN A 287 9.11 -8.18 -5.02
C GLN A 287 10.43 -7.45 -5.40
N ASN A 288 10.43 -6.68 -6.49
CA ASN A 288 11.58 -5.89 -6.93
C ASN A 288 11.51 -4.44 -6.44
N ALA A 289 10.51 -4.10 -5.63
CA ALA A 289 10.40 -2.78 -5.03
C ALA A 289 11.10 -2.71 -3.68
N HIS A 290 11.53 -1.51 -3.33
CA HIS A 290 11.95 -1.12 -1.99
C HIS A 290 11.42 0.28 -1.69
N ILE A 291 11.40 0.68 -0.43
CA ILE A 291 10.91 1.99 -0.02
C ILE A 291 12.07 2.82 0.50
N SER A 292 12.36 3.96 -0.13
CA SER A 292 13.20 4.98 0.50
C SER A 292 12.35 5.69 1.55
N ALA A 293 12.81 5.66 2.79
CA ALA A 293 12.21 6.30 3.94
C ALA A 293 13.09 7.50 4.30
N GLU A 294 12.57 8.72 4.09
CA GLU A 294 13.34 9.95 4.21
C GLU A 294 12.78 10.84 5.31
N ASP A 295 13.62 11.21 6.27
CA ASP A 295 13.40 12.36 7.16
C ASP A 295 14.06 13.57 6.51
N THR A 296 13.29 14.62 6.23
CA THR A 296 13.76 15.87 5.62
C THR A 296 13.90 16.99 6.65
N GLY A 297 14.00 16.62 7.94
CA GLY A 297 14.10 17.53 9.07
C GLY A 297 12.81 18.33 9.22
N ARG A 298 12.89 19.66 9.15
CA ARG A 298 11.73 20.55 9.34
C ARG A 298 10.61 20.34 8.32
N ASN A 299 10.90 19.75 7.17
CA ASN A 299 9.91 19.53 6.12
C ASN A 299 9.17 18.18 6.25
N GLY A 300 9.46 17.39 7.29
CA GLY A 300 8.73 16.17 7.63
C GLY A 300 9.38 14.89 7.11
N ALA A 301 8.65 13.78 7.22
CA ALA A 301 9.13 12.48 6.78
C ALA A 301 8.24 11.94 5.64
N HIS A 302 8.87 11.35 4.62
CA HIS A 302 8.24 11.00 3.36
C HIS A 302 8.73 9.64 2.87
N LEU A 303 7.90 8.97 2.05
CA LEU A 303 8.13 7.61 1.61
C LEU A 303 8.10 7.52 0.08
N PHE A 304 9.06 6.81 -0.50
CA PHE A 304 9.18 6.67 -1.95
C PHE A 304 9.30 5.19 -2.31
N VAL A 305 8.31 4.65 -3.00
CA VAL A 305 8.39 3.29 -3.55
C VAL A 305 9.23 3.35 -4.81
N ASN A 306 10.36 2.67 -4.82
CA ASN A 306 11.27 2.56 -5.95
C ASN A 306 11.15 1.18 -6.58
N VAL A 307 10.89 1.11 -7.89
CA VAL A 307 10.80 -0.13 -8.65
C VAL A 307 11.68 -0.08 -9.89
N ARG A 308 12.33 -1.21 -10.19
CA ARG A 308 13.06 -1.42 -11.44
C ARG A 308 12.36 -2.48 -12.27
N LYS A 309 12.07 -2.16 -13.53
CA LYS A 309 11.42 -3.09 -14.47
C LYS A 309 12.31 -3.31 -15.69
N SER A 310 12.37 -4.56 -16.12
CA SER A 310 12.75 -4.92 -17.48
C SER A 310 11.47 -5.30 -18.22
N LEU A 311 11.22 -4.67 -19.36
CA LEU A 311 10.07 -4.91 -20.23
C LEU A 311 10.58 -5.55 -21.52
N GLY A 312 10.03 -6.70 -21.91
CA GLY A 312 10.22 -7.30 -23.23
C GLY A 312 9.58 -6.46 -24.34
N SER A 313 9.72 -6.95 -25.58
CA SER A 313 9.01 -6.40 -26.74
C SER A 313 7.52 -6.33 -26.45
N GLU A 314 6.92 -5.16 -26.60
CA GLU A 314 5.47 -4.96 -26.47
C GLU A 314 4.88 -5.39 -25.10
N GLU A 315 5.75 -5.60 -24.10
CA GLU A 315 5.36 -6.14 -22.80
C GLU A 315 4.73 -5.04 -21.92
N THR A 316 3.69 -5.43 -21.19
CA THR A 316 3.09 -4.63 -20.12
C THR A 316 3.38 -5.26 -18.76
N LYS A 317 3.82 -4.47 -17.79
CA LYS A 317 3.95 -4.88 -16.38
C LYS A 317 3.20 -3.93 -15.47
N GLU A 318 2.68 -4.49 -14.38
CA GLU A 318 2.06 -3.74 -13.29
C GLU A 318 2.92 -3.80 -12.02
N SER A 319 2.68 -2.86 -11.12
CA SER A 319 3.11 -2.87 -9.72
C SER A 319 1.96 -2.32 -8.87
N LEU A 320 1.81 -2.87 -7.67
CA LEU A 320 0.78 -2.48 -6.72
C LEU A 320 1.45 -1.94 -5.45
N THR A 321 1.04 -0.74 -5.08
CA THR A 321 1.41 -0.07 -3.83
C THR A 321 0.16 0.21 -3.02
N TRP A 322 0.21 -0.03 -1.72
CA TRP A 322 -0.85 0.26 -0.78
C TRP A 322 -0.48 1.48 0.05
N LEU A 323 -1.32 2.50 0.08
CA LEU A 323 -1.31 3.52 1.12
C LEU A 323 -2.38 3.19 2.15
N VAL A 324 -2.01 3.13 3.42
CA VAL A 324 -2.88 2.73 4.52
C VAL A 324 -2.88 3.82 5.58
N LEU A 325 -4.07 4.32 5.92
CA LEU A 325 -4.26 5.26 7.03
C LEU A 325 -4.74 4.49 8.27
N THR A 326 -4.07 4.64 9.40
CA THR A 326 -4.46 3.95 10.64
C THR A 326 -4.15 4.82 11.85
N ASP A 327 -4.48 4.33 13.03
CA ASP A 327 -4.44 5.03 14.32
C ASP A 327 -3.38 4.44 15.27
N SER A 328 -2.50 3.58 14.76
CA SER A 328 -1.37 3.03 15.51
C SER A 328 -0.33 2.37 14.62
N VAL A 329 0.94 2.44 15.02
CA VAL A 329 2.02 1.73 14.32
C VAL A 329 1.87 0.22 14.42
N GLU A 330 1.28 -0.30 15.50
CA GLU A 330 0.98 -1.73 15.68
C GLU A 330 0.05 -2.23 14.58
N ARG A 331 -1.04 -1.51 14.28
CA ARG A 331 -1.93 -1.85 13.17
C ARG A 331 -1.24 -1.69 11.82
N ALA A 332 -0.47 -0.61 11.63
CA ALA A 332 0.29 -0.40 10.40
C ALA A 332 1.24 -1.56 10.08
N ARG A 333 1.82 -2.19 11.11
CA ARG A 333 2.69 -3.38 10.96
C ARG A 333 1.94 -4.63 10.56
N ILE A 334 0.66 -4.78 10.95
CA ILE A 334 -0.18 -5.90 10.50
C ILE A 334 -0.47 -5.76 9.01
N TYR A 335 -0.75 -4.53 8.54
CA TYR A 335 -0.92 -4.25 7.10
C TYR A 335 0.32 -4.55 6.25
N ARG A 336 1.50 -4.74 6.84
CA ARG A 336 2.69 -5.24 6.12
C ARG A 336 2.40 -6.53 5.35
N ALA A 337 1.47 -7.38 5.82
CA ALA A 337 1.07 -8.59 5.12
C ALA A 337 0.57 -8.34 3.68
N LEU A 338 0.11 -7.12 3.37
CA LEU A 338 -0.30 -6.73 2.02
C LEU A 338 0.86 -6.73 1.00
N GLN A 339 2.12 -6.80 1.45
CA GLN A 339 3.26 -6.98 0.56
C GLN A 339 3.22 -8.32 -0.20
N GLU A 340 2.47 -9.30 0.32
CA GLU A 340 2.27 -10.62 -0.32
C GLU A 340 1.00 -10.64 -1.19
N VAL A 341 0.28 -9.53 -1.28
CA VAL A 341 -0.95 -9.38 -2.07
C VAL A 341 -0.62 -8.54 -3.31
N TRP A 342 -0.18 -9.21 -4.38
CA TRP A 342 0.30 -8.57 -5.63
C TRP A 342 -0.80 -8.25 -6.65
N GLN A 343 -2.06 -8.57 -6.34
CA GLN A 343 -3.25 -8.25 -7.12
C GLN A 343 -4.32 -7.71 -6.18
N LEU A 344 -5.21 -6.87 -6.70
CA LEU A 344 -6.37 -6.43 -5.93
C LEU A 344 -7.17 -7.66 -5.47
N PRO A 345 -7.41 -7.81 -4.16
CA PRO A 345 -8.18 -8.90 -3.61
C PRO A 345 -9.64 -8.77 -3.98
#